data_AF-A0A7Y2K5Z4-F1
#
_entry.id   AF-A0A7Y2K5Z4-F1
#
_cell.length_a   1.000
_cell.length_b   1.000
_cell.length_c   1.000
_cell.angle_alpha   90.00
_cell.angle_beta   90.00
_cell.angle_gamma   90.00
#
_symmetry.space_group_name_H-M   'P 1'
#
loop_
_entity.id
_entity.type
_entity.pdbx_description
1 polymer ?
#
loop_
_entity_poly.entity_id
_entity_poly.type
_entity_poly.pdbx_seq_one_letter_code
_entity_poly.pdbx_strand_id
1 'polypeptide(L)'
;CNRPEMNDSGYQDVDYGLTTREMGQMIKEAGIHLPEMSQSNFDNPFGEASGAGLIFGATGGVMEAALRTVIELVSGKKTEDLFENANITPVRGFEGVRYVELPISEVGSVPEILKNLIPNWSWLKGVTLKVAVAHGTANAKKIMEDIKAGGKFSECHFIEFMACPGGCLGGGGQPIPTNEEIRKKRANAIYSEDKSLPVRKSHENEHVVTLYDKFLTDGPCGEQSHKLLHTHFKKRGKFIA
;
A
#
# COMPACT_ATOMS: atom_id res chain seq x y z
N CYS A 1 10.88 5.14 13.90
CA CYS A 1 10.44 3.73 14.01
C CYS A 1 11.41 3.04 14.97
N ASN A 2 10.99 2.57 16.15
CA ASN A 2 11.92 2.17 17.21
C ASN A 2 12.27 0.67 17.19
N ARG A 3 12.21 0.05 16.00
CA ARG A 3 12.56 -1.36 15.82
C ARG A 3 14.08 -1.45 15.70
N PRO A 4 14.78 -2.21 16.57
CA PRO A 4 16.24 -2.22 16.63
C PRO A 4 16.92 -2.72 15.35
N GLU A 5 16.19 -3.47 14.52
CA GLU A 5 16.66 -4.01 13.23
C GLU A 5 16.55 -3.01 12.06
N MET A 6 15.96 -1.82 12.25
CA MET A 6 15.81 -0.81 11.20
C MET A 6 17.00 0.15 11.24
N ASN A 7 18.18 -0.36 10.85
CA ASN A 7 19.44 0.36 10.91
C ASN A 7 20.49 -0.08 9.88
N ASP A 8 20.08 -0.41 8.65
CA ASP A 8 20.98 -1.03 7.64
C ASP A 8 22.18 -0.15 7.26
N SER A 9 22.07 1.16 7.45
CA SER A 9 23.15 2.13 7.23
C SER A 9 24.17 2.19 8.38
N GLY A 10 23.95 1.48 9.49
CA GLY A 10 24.64 1.67 10.77
C GLY A 10 24.02 2.76 11.65
N TYR A 11 23.05 3.49 11.13
CA TYR A 11 22.23 4.48 11.84
C TYR A 11 20.75 4.11 11.74
N GLN A 12 19.93 4.65 12.63
CA GLN A 12 18.49 4.40 12.60
C GLN A 12 17.89 4.87 11.28
N ASP A 13 17.13 4.02 10.58
CA ASP A 13 16.62 4.34 9.24
C ASP A 13 15.57 5.47 9.26
N VAL A 14 14.87 5.64 10.40
CA VAL A 14 13.89 6.73 10.60
C VAL A 14 14.04 7.28 12.01
N ASP A 15 14.71 8.43 12.14
CA ASP A 15 14.95 9.12 13.41
C ASP A 15 13.67 9.67 14.05
N TYR A 16 12.89 10.43 13.27
CA TYR A 16 11.71 11.14 13.76
C TYR A 16 10.47 10.78 12.95
N GLY A 17 9.35 10.59 13.65
CA GLY A 17 8.02 10.51 13.05
C GLY A 17 7.18 11.68 13.53
N LEU A 18 6.69 12.50 12.61
CA LEU A 18 5.80 13.62 12.91
C LEU A 18 4.39 13.31 12.43
N THR A 19 3.41 13.64 13.26
CA THR A 19 2.00 13.59 12.88
C THR A 19 1.61 14.81 12.05
N THR A 20 0.52 14.70 11.28
CA THR A 20 -0.05 15.82 10.53
C THR A 20 -0.36 17.03 11.42
N ARG A 21 -0.81 16.79 12.66
CA ARG A 21 -1.09 17.87 13.63
C ARG A 21 0.17 18.57 14.11
N GLU A 22 1.22 17.82 14.46
CA GLU A 22 2.50 18.40 14.90
C GLU A 22 3.11 19.23 13.77
N MET A 23 3.14 18.70 12.55
CA MET A 23 3.59 19.46 11.37
C MET A 23 2.75 20.72 11.15
N GLY A 24 1.42 20.62 11.21
CA GLY A 24 0.52 21.77 11.06
C GLY A 24 0.74 22.84 12.14
N GLN A 25 1.06 22.43 13.38
CA GLN A 25 1.39 23.35 14.46
C GLN A 25 2.72 24.05 14.20
N MET A 26 3.77 23.32 13.81
CA MET A 26 5.09 23.89 13.50
C MET A 26 5.01 24.92 12.36
N ILE A 27 4.26 24.63 11.29
CA ILE A 27 4.05 25.54 10.16
C ILE A 27 3.37 26.83 10.63
N LYS A 28 2.35 26.71 11.49
CA LYS A 28 1.64 27.86 12.05
C LYS A 28 2.55 28.70 12.96
N GLU A 29 3.34 28.06 13.81
CA GLU A 29 4.27 28.74 14.72
C GLU A 29 5.42 29.44 13.97
N ALA A 30 5.82 28.91 12.81
CA ALA A 30 6.76 29.55 11.91
C ALA A 30 6.16 30.74 11.13
N GLY A 31 4.86 31.03 11.28
CA GLY A 31 4.18 32.11 10.56
C GLY A 31 3.98 31.81 9.07
N ILE A 32 4.01 30.54 8.67
CA ILE A 32 3.89 30.13 7.26
C ILE A 32 2.41 29.90 6.91
N HIS A 33 1.94 30.57 5.85
CA HIS A 33 0.61 30.36 5.30
C HIS A 33 0.68 29.52 4.01
N LEU A 34 0.62 28.19 4.16
CA LEU A 34 0.76 27.23 3.06
C LEU A 34 -0.08 27.53 1.81
N PRO A 35 -1.38 27.90 1.89
CA PRO A 35 -2.20 28.14 0.70
C PRO A 35 -1.73 29.29 -0.20
N GLU A 36 -0.96 30.24 0.33
CA GLU A 36 -0.41 31.38 -0.42
C GLU A 36 1.03 31.16 -0.88
N MET A 37 1.65 30.02 -0.53
CA MET A 37 2.99 29.72 -0.99
C MET A 37 2.99 29.39 -2.48
N SER A 38 4.07 29.80 -3.16
CA SER A 38 4.30 29.38 -4.54
C SER A 38 4.51 27.86 -4.60
N GLN A 39 3.97 27.23 -5.64
CA GLN A 39 4.20 25.80 -5.86
C GLN A 39 5.69 25.55 -6.10
N SER A 40 6.20 24.49 -5.51
CA SER A 40 7.55 23.99 -5.71
C SER A 40 7.52 22.50 -5.99
N ASN A 41 8.60 22.01 -6.59
CA ASN A 41 8.77 20.57 -6.79
C ASN A 41 9.33 19.92 -5.51
N PHE A 42 9.10 18.62 -5.38
CA PHE A 42 9.80 17.78 -4.41
C PHE A 42 11.24 17.49 -4.87
N ASP A 43 12.06 16.96 -3.96
CA ASP A 43 13.47 16.64 -4.22
C ASP A 43 13.65 15.36 -5.04
N ASN A 44 14.54 15.40 -6.04
CA ASN A 44 14.93 14.21 -6.80
C ASN A 44 15.90 13.30 -6.00
N PRO A 45 15.83 11.96 -6.15
CA PRO A 45 15.02 11.20 -7.11
C PRO A 45 13.61 10.83 -6.61
N PHE A 46 13.16 11.38 -5.48
CA PHE A 46 11.87 10.98 -4.86
C PHE A 46 10.70 11.89 -5.25
N GLY A 47 10.96 12.93 -6.04
CA GLY A 47 9.97 13.95 -6.35
C GLY A 47 8.92 13.53 -7.38
N GLU A 48 9.24 12.54 -8.21
CA GLU A 48 8.32 11.97 -9.21
C GLU A 48 7.67 10.69 -8.66
N ALA A 49 6.81 10.84 -7.65
CA ALA A 49 6.07 9.73 -7.07
C ALA A 49 4.99 9.20 -8.04
N SER A 50 4.79 7.89 -8.08
CA SER A 50 3.65 7.30 -8.82
C SER A 50 2.36 7.39 -8.01
N GLY A 51 1.21 7.35 -8.71
CA GLY A 51 -0.11 7.25 -8.09
C GLY A 51 -0.25 6.08 -7.11
N ALA A 52 0.46 4.96 -7.34
CA ALA A 52 0.52 3.83 -6.41
C ALA A 52 1.15 4.21 -5.05
N GLY A 53 2.19 5.05 -5.05
CA GLY A 53 2.79 5.61 -3.83
C GLY A 53 1.83 6.56 -3.10
N LEU A 54 1.03 7.31 -3.85
CA LEU A 54 0.06 8.25 -3.30
C LEU A 54 -1.17 7.53 -2.69
N ILE A 55 -1.77 6.58 -3.40
CA ILE A 55 -2.96 5.87 -2.92
C ILE A 55 -2.68 5.00 -1.70
N PHE A 56 -1.42 4.64 -1.41
CA PHE A 56 -1.05 3.98 -0.15
C PHE A 56 -1.61 4.72 1.09
N GLY A 57 -1.68 6.06 1.03
CA GLY A 57 -2.27 6.90 2.09
C GLY A 57 -3.80 6.86 2.16
N ALA A 58 -4.47 6.32 1.14
CA ALA A 58 -5.92 6.13 1.10
C ALA A 58 -6.34 4.78 1.72
N THR A 59 -7.65 4.62 1.88
CA THR A 59 -8.23 3.43 2.51
C THR A 59 -8.37 2.28 1.50
N GLY A 60 -7.68 1.17 1.75
CA GLY A 60 -7.50 0.06 0.79
C GLY A 60 -6.34 0.27 -0.19
N GLY A 61 -5.57 1.34 0.02
CA GLY A 61 -4.54 1.82 -0.90
C GLY A 61 -3.39 0.87 -1.19
N VAL A 62 -2.88 0.20 -0.15
CA VAL A 62 -1.78 -0.75 -0.29
C VAL A 62 -2.24 -1.98 -1.07
N MET A 63 -3.40 -2.52 -0.69
CA MET A 63 -3.97 -3.66 -1.40
C MET A 63 -4.29 -3.32 -2.85
N GLU A 64 -4.87 -2.15 -3.12
CA GLU A 64 -5.12 -1.70 -4.50
C GLU A 64 -3.83 -1.55 -5.30
N ALA A 65 -2.80 -0.89 -4.75
CA ALA A 65 -1.52 -0.72 -5.43
C ALA A 65 -0.83 -2.07 -5.74
N ALA A 66 -0.89 -3.01 -4.80
CA ALA A 66 -0.39 -4.36 -5.00
C ALA A 66 -1.18 -5.10 -6.08
N LEU A 67 -2.52 -5.04 -6.04
CA LEU A 67 -3.37 -5.69 -7.03
C LEU A 67 -3.20 -5.09 -8.44
N ARG A 68 -3.05 -3.76 -8.59
CA ARG A 68 -2.71 -3.11 -9.88
C ARG A 68 -1.45 -3.73 -10.47
N THR A 69 -0.44 -4.03 -9.65
CA THR A 69 0.80 -4.65 -10.13
C THR A 69 0.59 -6.13 -10.44
N VAL A 70 0.04 -6.91 -9.50
CA VAL A 70 -0.12 -8.37 -9.65
C VAL A 70 -1.00 -8.72 -10.83
N ILE A 71 -2.09 -7.98 -11.07
CA ILE A 71 -3.00 -8.22 -12.20
C ILE A 71 -2.25 -8.10 -13.53
N GLU A 72 -1.44 -7.06 -13.73
CA GLU A 72 -0.69 -6.92 -14.99
C GLU A 72 0.38 -7.99 -15.15
N LEU A 73 1.14 -8.27 -14.08
CA LEU A 73 2.21 -9.27 -14.13
C LEU A 73 1.68 -10.68 -14.39
N VAL A 74 0.51 -11.02 -13.84
CA VAL A 74 -0.11 -12.36 -13.97
C VAL A 74 -0.89 -12.48 -15.26
N SER A 75 -1.76 -11.52 -15.60
CA SER A 75 -2.64 -11.61 -16.77
C SER A 75 -1.97 -11.18 -18.08
N GLY A 76 -0.92 -10.35 -18.01
CA GLY A 76 -0.33 -9.69 -19.17
C GLY A 76 -1.18 -8.57 -19.77
N LYS A 77 -2.35 -8.26 -19.17
CA LYS A 77 -3.22 -7.15 -19.58
C LYS A 77 -2.97 -5.93 -18.71
N LYS A 78 -3.27 -4.74 -19.24
CA LYS A 78 -3.22 -3.53 -18.44
C LYS A 78 -4.37 -3.53 -17.44
N THR A 79 -4.15 -2.97 -16.25
CA THR A 79 -5.19 -2.90 -15.21
C THR A 79 -6.38 -2.10 -15.73
N GLU A 80 -6.11 -1.11 -16.58
CA GLU A 80 -7.08 -0.28 -17.28
C GLU A 80 -8.00 -1.06 -18.22
N ASP A 81 -7.57 -2.23 -18.73
CA ASP A 81 -8.39 -3.10 -19.59
C ASP A 81 -9.45 -3.86 -18.77
N LEU A 82 -9.21 -4.03 -17.47
CA LEU A 82 -10.03 -4.83 -16.55
C LEU A 82 -10.84 -3.96 -15.59
N PHE A 83 -10.31 -2.78 -15.25
CA PHE A 83 -10.90 -1.84 -14.30
C PHE A 83 -10.84 -0.43 -14.86
N GLU A 84 -11.98 0.26 -14.86
CA GLU A 84 -12.06 1.64 -15.35
C GLU A 84 -11.04 2.55 -14.62
N ASN A 85 -10.13 3.13 -15.38
CA ASN A 85 -9.02 3.95 -14.87
C ASN A 85 -8.16 3.23 -13.80
N ALA A 86 -7.94 1.92 -13.93
CA ALA A 86 -7.21 1.06 -12.98
C ALA A 86 -7.76 1.09 -11.53
N ASN A 87 -9.02 1.51 -11.36
CA ASN A 87 -9.62 1.63 -10.04
C ASN A 87 -10.26 0.29 -9.64
N ILE A 88 -9.63 -0.40 -8.69
CA ILE A 88 -10.20 -1.62 -8.09
C ILE A 88 -11.18 -1.19 -7.00
N THR A 89 -12.29 -0.57 -7.40
CA THR A 89 -13.29 0.02 -6.49
C THR A 89 -13.85 -0.94 -5.43
N PRO A 90 -13.95 -2.28 -5.65
CA PRO A 90 -14.41 -3.18 -4.61
C PRO A 90 -13.55 -3.15 -3.34
N VAL A 91 -12.27 -2.78 -3.44
CA VAL A 91 -11.35 -2.72 -2.30
C VAL A 91 -11.27 -1.36 -1.61
N ARG A 92 -11.91 -0.32 -2.19
CA ARG A 92 -11.96 1.05 -1.64
C ARG A 92 -13.17 1.25 -0.73
N GLY A 93 -12.99 1.87 0.43
CA GLY A 93 -14.13 2.30 1.26
C GLY A 93 -13.79 2.32 2.75
N PHE A 94 -14.79 2.60 3.59
CA PHE A 94 -14.60 2.71 5.04
C PHE A 94 -15.39 1.66 5.85
N GLU A 95 -16.07 0.72 5.18
CA GLU A 95 -16.83 -0.37 5.79
C GLU A 95 -15.92 -1.24 6.66
N GLY A 96 -16.42 -1.76 7.77
CA GLY A 96 -15.57 -2.46 8.75
C GLY A 96 -14.76 -3.64 8.18
N VAL A 97 -15.36 -4.41 7.27
CA VAL A 97 -14.69 -5.50 6.54
C VAL A 97 -15.24 -5.53 5.12
N ARG A 98 -14.35 -5.69 4.14
CA ARG A 98 -14.67 -5.93 2.74
C ARG A 98 -14.06 -7.23 2.27
N TYR A 99 -14.76 -7.91 1.38
CA TYR A 99 -14.33 -9.17 0.77
C TYR A 99 -14.59 -9.08 -0.73
N VAL A 100 -13.60 -9.48 -1.53
CA VAL A 100 -13.65 -9.37 -2.99
C VAL A 100 -13.13 -10.67 -3.60
N GLU A 101 -13.80 -11.11 -4.65
CA GLU A 101 -13.38 -12.24 -5.47
C GLU A 101 -13.02 -11.74 -6.86
N LEU A 102 -11.79 -12.02 -7.28
CA LEU A 102 -11.24 -11.60 -8.56
C LEU A 102 -10.88 -12.85 -9.37
N PRO A 103 -11.71 -13.28 -10.32
CA PRO A 103 -11.40 -14.44 -11.15
C PRO A 103 -10.20 -14.15 -12.07
N ILE A 104 -9.25 -15.08 -12.10
CA ILE A 104 -8.10 -15.05 -13.01
C ILE A 104 -8.45 -15.91 -14.23
N SER A 105 -9.08 -15.29 -15.23
CA SER A 105 -9.53 -16.00 -16.45
C SER A 105 -8.38 -16.36 -17.39
N GLU A 106 -7.31 -15.59 -17.37
CA GLU A 106 -6.17 -15.73 -18.26
C GLU A 106 -4.86 -15.40 -17.55
N VAL A 107 -3.78 -15.89 -18.12
CA VAL A 107 -2.43 -15.65 -17.62
C VAL A 107 -1.49 -15.36 -18.78
N GLY A 108 -0.57 -14.41 -18.57
CA GLY A 108 0.43 -13.97 -19.53
C GLY A 108 1.77 -14.69 -19.35
N SER A 109 2.83 -14.11 -19.92
CA SER A 109 4.21 -14.55 -19.69
C SER A 109 4.73 -13.99 -18.36
N VAL A 110 5.67 -14.71 -17.74
CA VAL A 110 6.37 -14.18 -16.55
C VAL A 110 7.38 -13.12 -17.00
N PRO A 111 7.34 -11.90 -16.44
CA PRO A 111 8.34 -10.86 -16.71
C PRO A 111 9.75 -11.32 -16.36
N GLU A 112 10.75 -10.87 -17.11
CA GLU A 112 12.16 -11.29 -16.93
C GLU A 112 12.63 -11.17 -15.48
N ILE A 113 12.32 -10.03 -14.84
CA ILE A 113 12.70 -9.71 -13.46
C ILE A 113 12.12 -10.68 -12.40
N LEU A 114 11.14 -11.51 -12.77
CA LEU A 114 10.51 -12.50 -11.88
C LEU A 114 10.76 -13.95 -12.31
N LYS A 115 11.44 -14.21 -13.42
CA LYS A 115 11.62 -15.58 -13.96
C LYS A 115 12.41 -16.49 -13.02
N ASN A 116 13.29 -15.93 -12.21
CA ASN A 116 14.03 -16.66 -11.17
C ASN A 116 13.13 -17.13 -10.01
N LEU A 117 12.03 -16.42 -9.75
CA LEU A 117 11.10 -16.73 -8.66
C LEU A 117 9.92 -17.59 -9.12
N ILE A 118 9.38 -17.28 -10.29
CA ILE A 118 8.16 -17.89 -10.81
C ILE A 118 8.43 -18.45 -12.22
N PRO A 119 8.35 -19.77 -12.43
CA PRO A 119 8.63 -20.35 -13.73
C PRO A 119 7.47 -20.14 -14.74
N ASN A 120 6.22 -20.11 -14.26
CA ASN A 120 5.03 -19.83 -15.08
C ASN A 120 3.82 -19.48 -14.19
N TRP A 121 2.80 -18.89 -14.82
CA TRP A 121 1.52 -18.56 -14.20
C TRP A 121 0.41 -19.60 -14.45
N SER A 122 0.69 -20.72 -15.13
CA SER A 122 -0.36 -21.64 -15.60
C SER A 122 -1.24 -22.20 -14.48
N TRP A 123 -0.70 -22.34 -13.28
CA TRP A 123 -1.41 -22.78 -12.07
C TRP A 123 -2.42 -21.78 -11.52
N LEU A 124 -2.37 -20.50 -11.95
CA LEU A 124 -3.35 -19.47 -11.59
C LEU A 124 -4.54 -19.41 -12.55
N LYS A 125 -4.46 -20.05 -13.73
CA LYS A 125 -5.54 -19.98 -14.71
C LYS A 125 -6.81 -20.65 -14.17
N GLY A 126 -7.89 -19.88 -14.08
CA GLY A 126 -9.17 -20.32 -13.53
C GLY A 126 -9.28 -20.22 -12.00
N VAL A 127 -8.23 -19.75 -11.31
CA VAL A 127 -8.26 -19.50 -9.87
C VAL A 127 -9.02 -18.21 -9.59
N THR A 128 -9.86 -18.20 -8.55
CA THR A 128 -10.49 -16.98 -8.05
C THR A 128 -9.67 -16.43 -6.89
N LEU A 129 -9.03 -15.28 -7.10
CA LEU A 129 -8.30 -14.57 -6.07
C LEU A 129 -9.28 -13.94 -5.07
N LYS A 130 -9.40 -14.56 -3.91
CA LYS A 130 -10.17 -14.09 -2.75
C LYS A 130 -9.32 -13.16 -1.88
N VAL A 131 -9.75 -11.91 -1.70
CA VAL A 131 -9.06 -10.92 -0.87
C VAL A 131 -10.00 -10.24 0.11
N ALA A 132 -9.45 -9.72 1.21
CA ALA A 132 -10.23 -8.95 2.18
C ALA A 132 -9.48 -7.73 2.72
N VAL A 133 -10.21 -6.67 3.06
CA VAL A 133 -9.70 -5.50 3.80
C VAL A 133 -10.47 -5.38 5.10
N ALA A 134 -9.77 -5.14 6.19
CA ALA A 134 -10.36 -4.97 7.51
C ALA A 134 -9.88 -3.67 8.15
N HIS A 135 -10.84 -2.84 8.59
CA HIS A 135 -10.55 -1.60 9.31
C HIS A 135 -10.88 -1.73 10.78
N GLY A 136 -9.92 -1.42 11.64
CA GLY A 136 -10.07 -1.50 13.08
C GLY A 136 -9.65 -2.86 13.64
N THR A 137 -8.94 -2.83 14.77
CA THR A 137 -8.50 -4.04 15.50
C THR A 137 -9.65 -4.92 15.98
N ALA A 138 -10.83 -4.34 16.22
CA ALA A 138 -12.05 -5.08 16.55
C ALA A 138 -12.50 -6.00 15.40
N ASN A 139 -12.42 -5.51 14.16
CA ASN A 139 -12.74 -6.32 12.97
C ASN A 139 -11.60 -7.31 12.66
N ALA A 140 -10.35 -6.90 12.86
CA ALA A 140 -9.21 -7.81 12.76
C ALA A 140 -9.41 -9.03 13.66
N LYS A 141 -9.79 -8.83 14.94
CA LYS A 141 -10.08 -9.94 15.86
C LYS A 141 -11.18 -10.87 15.33
N LYS A 142 -12.29 -10.32 14.82
CA LYS A 142 -13.40 -11.13 14.27
C LYS A 142 -12.94 -12.01 13.11
N ILE A 143 -12.18 -11.45 12.17
CA ILE A 143 -11.63 -12.19 11.03
C ILE A 143 -10.66 -13.27 11.51
N MET A 144 -9.79 -12.96 12.47
CA MET A 144 -8.86 -13.97 13.01
C MET A 144 -9.59 -15.13 13.69
N GLU A 145 -10.70 -14.90 14.38
CA GLU A 145 -11.52 -15.98 14.95
C GLU A 145 -12.28 -16.77 13.87
N ASP A 146 -12.79 -16.11 12.83
CA ASP A 146 -13.39 -16.78 11.67
C ASP A 146 -12.39 -17.70 10.96
N ILE A 147 -11.16 -17.22 10.72
CA ILE A 147 -10.08 -18.02 10.12
C ILE A 147 -9.79 -19.27 10.95
N LYS A 148 -9.67 -19.13 12.28
CA LYS A 148 -9.43 -20.27 13.19
C LYS A 148 -10.58 -21.28 13.17
N ALA A 149 -11.81 -20.81 12.99
CA ALA A 149 -12.99 -21.65 12.91
C ALA A 149 -13.17 -22.32 11.53
N GLY A 150 -12.28 -22.06 10.56
CA GLY A 150 -12.44 -22.55 9.19
C GLY A 150 -13.57 -21.83 8.42
N GLY A 151 -13.89 -20.60 8.82
CA GLY A 151 -14.92 -19.78 8.20
C GLY A 151 -14.48 -19.19 6.86
N LYS A 152 -15.33 -18.30 6.31
CA LYS A 152 -15.15 -17.74 4.95
C LYS A 152 -13.79 -17.06 4.75
N PHE A 153 -13.26 -16.38 5.76
CA PHE A 153 -11.97 -15.67 5.64
C PHE A 153 -10.77 -16.63 5.65
N SER A 154 -10.95 -17.89 6.07
CA SER A 154 -9.89 -18.93 5.92
C SER A 154 -9.59 -19.25 4.46
N GLU A 155 -10.49 -18.92 3.53
CA GLU A 155 -10.32 -19.10 2.10
C GLU A 155 -9.66 -17.90 1.40
N CYS A 156 -9.36 -16.81 2.13
CA CYS A 156 -8.71 -15.64 1.56
C CYS A 156 -7.23 -15.92 1.28
N HIS A 157 -6.74 -15.49 0.13
CA HIS A 157 -5.33 -15.57 -0.24
C HIS A 157 -4.54 -14.34 0.23
N PHE A 158 -5.21 -13.19 0.37
CA PHE A 158 -4.60 -11.94 0.81
C PHE A 158 -5.57 -11.14 1.66
N ILE A 159 -5.16 -10.77 2.88
CA ILE A 159 -5.95 -9.94 3.78
C ILE A 159 -5.12 -8.73 4.23
N GLU A 160 -5.66 -7.54 4.02
CA GLU A 160 -5.10 -6.29 4.53
C GLU A 160 -5.79 -5.90 5.85
N PHE A 161 -5.01 -5.73 6.92
CA PHE A 161 -5.51 -5.25 8.21
C PHE A 161 -5.02 -3.83 8.48
N MET A 162 -5.95 -2.90 8.69
CA MET A 162 -5.67 -1.54 9.11
C MET A 162 -6.10 -1.33 10.56
N ALA A 163 -5.23 -0.77 11.40
CA ALA A 163 -5.52 -0.57 12.82
C ALA A 163 -6.61 0.48 13.05
N CYS A 164 -6.67 1.54 12.24
CA CYS A 164 -7.61 2.63 12.40
C CYS A 164 -8.93 2.37 11.65
N PRO A 165 -10.09 2.73 12.25
CA PRO A 165 -11.35 2.80 11.52
C PRO A 165 -11.23 3.74 10.32
N GLY A 166 -11.54 3.22 9.13
CA GLY A 166 -11.41 3.97 7.88
C GLY A 166 -9.97 4.21 7.41
N GLY A 167 -8.99 3.46 7.90
CA GLY A 167 -7.61 3.49 7.43
C GLY A 167 -6.79 4.70 7.88
N CYS A 168 -5.68 4.97 7.19
CA CYS A 168 -4.71 6.01 7.53
C CYS A 168 -5.30 7.42 7.58
N LEU A 169 -6.32 7.69 6.77
CA LEU A 169 -7.08 8.94 6.75
C LEU A 169 -7.82 9.23 8.07
N GLY A 170 -8.08 8.18 8.85
CA GLY A 170 -8.68 8.23 10.18
C GLY A 170 -7.65 8.17 11.32
N GLY A 171 -6.35 8.21 11.00
CA GLY A 171 -5.27 7.98 11.97
C GLY A 171 -5.26 8.97 13.14
N GLY A 172 -4.78 8.51 14.30
CA GLY A 172 -4.73 9.30 15.53
C GLY A 172 -3.84 10.55 15.46
N GLY A 173 -3.01 10.70 14.43
CA GLY A 173 -2.20 11.90 14.16
C GLY A 173 -2.87 12.95 13.26
N GLN A 174 -4.09 12.70 12.76
CA GLN A 174 -4.79 13.60 11.87
C GLN A 174 -5.50 14.76 12.61
N PRO A 175 -5.80 15.89 11.93
CA PRO A 175 -6.58 16.99 12.52
C PRO A 175 -7.94 16.54 13.07
N ILE A 176 -8.36 17.16 14.18
CA ILE A 176 -9.61 16.88 14.90
C ILE A 176 -10.60 18.03 14.60
N PRO A 177 -11.89 17.73 14.31
CA PRO A 177 -12.52 16.42 14.30
C PRO A 177 -12.11 15.56 13.09
N THR A 178 -12.16 14.24 13.26
CA THR A 178 -12.06 13.29 12.15
C THR A 178 -13.32 12.43 12.15
N ASN A 179 -14.25 12.76 11.24
CA ASN A 179 -15.50 12.05 11.04
C ASN A 179 -15.53 11.40 9.63
N GLU A 180 -16.61 10.70 9.30
CA GLU A 180 -16.72 10.01 8.00
C GLU A 180 -16.71 10.97 6.81
N GLU A 181 -17.37 12.12 6.92
CA GLU A 181 -17.39 13.14 5.86
C GLU A 181 -15.98 13.68 5.57
N ILE A 182 -15.22 13.99 6.62
CA ILE A 182 -13.84 14.47 6.50
C ILE A 182 -12.95 13.38 5.90
N ARG A 183 -13.12 12.11 6.28
CA ARG A 183 -12.39 11.00 5.66
C ARG A 183 -12.73 10.85 4.18
N LYS A 184 -14.00 11.00 3.79
CA LYS A 184 -14.42 11.00 2.37
C LYS A 184 -13.73 12.14 1.60
N LYS A 185 -13.71 13.35 2.15
CA LYS A 185 -13.01 14.49 1.51
C LYS A 185 -11.51 14.25 1.35
N ARG A 186 -10.84 13.72 2.39
CA ARG A 186 -9.42 13.34 2.34
C ARG A 186 -9.15 12.27 1.27
N ALA A 187 -10.00 11.24 1.21
CA ALA A 187 -9.88 10.18 0.21
C ALA A 187 -10.10 10.72 -1.21
N ASN A 188 -11.11 11.56 -1.41
CA ASN A 188 -11.39 12.17 -2.71
C ASN A 188 -10.21 13.01 -3.20
N ALA A 189 -9.57 13.80 -2.33
CA ALA A 189 -8.38 14.57 -2.69
C ALA A 189 -7.25 13.65 -3.18
N ILE A 190 -6.96 12.56 -2.45
CA ILE A 190 -5.94 11.57 -2.83
C ILE A 190 -6.27 10.91 -4.18
N TYR A 191 -7.51 10.47 -4.37
CA TYR A 191 -7.90 9.79 -5.61
C TYR A 191 -7.99 10.73 -6.81
N SER A 192 -8.35 12.00 -6.60
CA SER A 192 -8.31 13.02 -7.65
C SER A 192 -6.88 13.27 -8.11
N GLU A 193 -5.95 13.37 -7.17
CA GLU A 193 -4.53 13.55 -7.47
C GLU A 193 -3.94 12.31 -8.16
N ASP A 194 -4.21 11.09 -7.67
CA ASP A 194 -3.79 9.82 -8.34
C ASP A 194 -4.23 9.78 -9.80
N LYS A 195 -5.46 10.20 -10.10
CA LYS A 195 -5.98 10.24 -11.48
C LYS A 195 -5.28 11.28 -12.37
N SER A 196 -4.72 12.34 -11.78
CA SER A 196 -4.03 13.39 -12.53
C SER A 196 -2.58 13.04 -12.86
N LEU A 197 -1.99 12.07 -12.15
CA LEU A 197 -0.61 11.68 -12.34
C LEU A 197 -0.42 10.85 -13.63
N PRO A 198 0.64 11.12 -14.41
CA PRO A 198 0.93 10.38 -15.62
C PRO A 198 1.37 8.93 -15.33
N VAL A 199 2.03 8.69 -14.20
CA VAL A 199 2.49 7.37 -13.76
C VAL A 199 1.70 6.96 -12.53
N ARG A 200 0.90 5.89 -12.63
CA ARG A 200 -0.02 5.46 -11.55
C ARG A 200 0.30 4.09 -10.95
N LYS A 201 1.30 3.41 -11.50
CA LYS A 201 1.72 2.06 -11.10
C LYS A 201 3.21 2.07 -10.76
N SER A 202 3.58 1.47 -9.63
CA SER A 202 4.97 1.53 -9.13
C SER A 202 5.98 0.94 -10.11
N HIS A 203 5.60 -0.12 -10.83
CA HIS A 203 6.47 -0.80 -11.79
C HIS A 203 6.65 -0.03 -13.11
N GLU A 204 5.94 1.08 -13.31
CA GLU A 204 6.12 2.01 -14.45
C GLU A 204 6.89 3.27 -14.03
N ASN A 205 7.26 3.41 -12.74
CA ASN A 205 8.01 4.56 -12.26
C ASN A 205 9.51 4.41 -12.61
N GLU A 206 10.05 5.36 -13.37
CA GLU A 206 11.43 5.31 -13.87
C GLU A 206 12.49 5.25 -12.76
N HIS A 207 12.24 5.89 -11.61
CA HIS A 207 13.15 5.81 -10.47
C HIS A 207 13.13 4.44 -9.81
N VAL A 208 11.94 3.81 -9.71
CA VAL A 208 11.82 2.43 -9.21
C VAL A 208 12.52 1.46 -10.17
N VAL A 209 12.29 1.60 -11.48
CA VAL A 209 12.96 0.79 -12.50
C VAL A 209 14.48 0.97 -12.42
N THR A 210 14.96 2.21 -12.36
CA THR A 210 16.40 2.51 -12.23
C THR A 210 17.01 1.91 -10.96
N LEU A 211 16.27 1.92 -9.84
CA LEU A 211 16.73 1.31 -8.58
C LEU A 211 16.94 -0.20 -8.74
N TYR A 212 16.02 -0.91 -9.38
CA TYR A 212 16.15 -2.35 -9.64
C TYR A 212 17.17 -2.68 -10.73
N ASP A 213 17.35 -1.82 -11.73
CA ASP A 213 18.32 -2.04 -12.79
C ASP A 213 19.77 -1.81 -12.34
N LYS A 214 20.00 -0.86 -11.42
CA LYS A 214 21.36 -0.41 -11.07
C LYS A 214 21.82 -0.81 -9.67
N PHE A 215 20.90 -1.08 -8.75
CA PHE A 215 21.24 -1.30 -7.34
C PHE A 215 20.66 -2.60 -6.77
N LEU A 216 19.37 -2.86 -6.98
CA LEU A 216 18.70 -4.10 -6.57
C LEU A 216 18.67 -5.10 -7.74
N THR A 217 19.85 -5.38 -8.31
CA THR A 217 20.02 -6.09 -9.59
C THR A 217 19.64 -7.57 -9.54
N ASP A 218 19.54 -8.13 -8.33
CA ASP A 218 19.03 -9.47 -8.06
C ASP A 218 17.50 -9.55 -8.14
N GLY A 219 16.83 -8.42 -8.36
CA GLY A 219 15.40 -8.30 -8.54
C GLY A 219 14.62 -8.29 -7.22
N PRO A 220 13.28 -8.18 -7.30
CA PRO A 220 12.40 -8.30 -6.14
C PRO A 220 12.65 -9.63 -5.41
N CYS A 221 12.59 -9.62 -4.08
CA CYS A 221 12.83 -10.80 -3.24
C CYS A 221 14.22 -11.45 -3.41
N GLY A 222 15.19 -10.78 -4.05
CA GLY A 222 16.62 -11.15 -4.05
C GLY A 222 17.29 -10.87 -2.69
N GLU A 223 18.56 -11.24 -2.55
CA GLU A 223 19.35 -11.03 -1.32
C GLU A 223 19.39 -9.56 -0.88
N GLN A 224 19.73 -8.64 -1.79
CA GLN A 224 19.89 -7.21 -1.53
C GLN A 224 18.54 -6.55 -1.23
N SER A 225 17.52 -6.84 -2.04
CA SER A 225 16.17 -6.30 -1.82
C SER A 225 15.53 -6.89 -0.56
N HIS A 226 15.78 -8.16 -0.22
CA HIS A 226 15.35 -8.74 1.04
C HIS A 226 16.04 -8.09 2.23
N LYS A 227 17.35 -7.86 2.15
CA LYS A 227 18.10 -7.20 3.22
C LYS A 227 17.54 -5.81 3.51
N LEU A 228 17.34 -4.99 2.47
CA LEU A 228 17.04 -3.57 2.62
C LEU A 228 15.54 -3.24 2.72
N LEU A 229 14.67 -4.05 2.12
CA LEU A 229 13.24 -3.72 1.97
C LEU A 229 12.32 -4.70 2.72
N HIS A 230 12.85 -5.80 3.27
CA HIS A 230 12.05 -6.76 4.03
C HIS A 230 12.40 -6.70 5.53
N THR A 231 11.55 -7.31 6.34
CA THR A 231 11.74 -7.36 7.78
C THR A 231 11.18 -8.66 8.35
N HIS A 232 11.52 -8.96 9.60
CA HIS A 232 11.06 -10.15 10.31
C HIS A 232 10.21 -9.76 11.52
N PHE A 233 9.39 -10.68 12.03
CA PHE A 233 8.56 -10.41 13.21
C PHE A 233 8.94 -11.36 14.35
N LYS A 234 9.00 -10.85 15.56
CA LYS A 234 9.20 -11.64 16.77
C LYS A 234 7.86 -11.96 17.43
N LYS A 235 7.65 -13.23 17.80
CA LYS A 235 6.50 -13.64 18.62
C LYS A 235 6.49 -12.84 19.92
N ARG A 236 5.44 -12.05 20.14
CA ARG A 236 5.21 -11.31 21.39
C ARG A 236 4.18 -12.04 22.25
N GLY A 237 4.33 -11.91 23.57
CA GLY A 237 3.36 -12.43 24.53
C GLY A 237 2.06 -11.62 24.53
N LYS A 238 1.10 -12.04 25.35
CA LYS A 238 -0.17 -11.33 25.56
C LYS A 238 0.04 -9.98 26.27
N PHE A 239 1.12 -9.87 27.05
CA PHE A 239 1.56 -8.66 27.71
C PHE A 239 2.83 -8.16 27.04
N ILE A 240 2.91 -6.84 26.85
CA ILE A 240 4.15 -6.17 26.48
C ILE A 240 4.94 -6.07 27.78
N ALA A 241 6.01 -6.86 27.91
CA ALA A 241 7.01 -6.69 28.95
C ALA A 241 7.89 -5.48 28.64
#